data_AF-A0A1H2DZQ6-F1
#
_entry.id   AF-A0A1H2DZQ6-F1
#
_cell.length_a   1.000
_cell.length_b   1.000
_cell.length_c   1.000
_cell.angle_alpha   90.00
_cell.angle_beta   90.00
_cell.angle_gamma   90.00
#
_symmetry.space_group_name_H-M   'P 1'
#
loop_
_entity.id
_entity.type
_entity.pdbx_description
1 polymer ?
#
loop_
_entity_poly.entity_id
_entity_poly.type
_entity_poly.pdbx_seq_one_letter_code
_entity_poly.pdbx_strand_id
1 'polypeptide(L)'
;MSKKLTLIMDWIKSRTKDRIYFNSEHMVRYLTRRTFSISEIETVLAEGSILETHSHPLRNDCYLVLAYPDNKPIHVMCTKDKDENLIVLYAYRPSEPTWKDERTRRQVKGQPMDENLRKCFFCNSDIEPITVGNFDFRWEGSLYVIKGVPAGLCVQCGEKYISAEASKKIVAKIEKKDFTGKDDVLVFEYEG
;
A
#
# COMPACT_ATOMS: atom_id res chain seq x y z
N MET A 1 14.40 12.19 18.32
CA MET A 1 13.29 12.61 17.42
C MET A 1 13.23 14.13 17.44
N SER A 2 13.05 14.81 16.31
CA SER A 2 12.97 16.28 16.32
C SER A 2 11.65 16.75 16.95
N LYS A 3 11.63 17.93 17.58
CA LYS A 3 10.43 18.52 18.21
C LYS A 3 9.22 18.57 17.25
N LYS A 4 9.47 18.77 15.95
CA LYS A 4 8.45 18.75 14.89
C LYS A 4 7.79 17.38 14.74
N LEU A 5 8.58 16.31 14.72
CA LEU A 5 8.06 14.93 14.56
C LEU A 5 7.29 14.46 15.80
N THR A 6 7.67 14.91 17.00
CA THR A 6 6.90 14.65 18.22
C THR A 6 5.50 15.26 18.12
N LEU A 7 5.38 16.53 17.71
CA LEU A 7 4.07 17.19 17.53
C LEU A 7 3.19 16.48 16.49
N ILE A 8 3.79 16.02 15.39
CA ILE A 8 3.06 15.27 14.35
C ILE A 8 2.56 13.94 14.92
N MET A 9 3.40 13.23 15.67
CA MET A 9 3.00 11.97 16.29
C MET A 9 1.87 12.18 17.30
N ASP A 10 1.94 13.22 18.13
CA ASP A 10 0.87 13.56 19.07
C ASP A 10 -0.45 13.88 18.34
N TRP A 11 -0.38 14.57 17.20
CA TRP A 11 -1.55 14.82 16.34
C TRP A 11 -2.13 13.51 15.75
N ILE A 12 -1.29 12.61 15.22
CA ILE A 12 -1.73 11.30 14.71
C ILE A 12 -2.46 10.53 15.81
N LYS A 13 -1.89 10.50 17.03
CA LYS A 13 -2.48 9.82 18.19
C LYS A 13 -3.84 10.40 18.56
N SER A 14 -3.96 11.74 18.58
CA SER A 14 -5.23 12.42 18.88
C SER A 14 -6.31 12.05 17.85
N ARG A 15 -6.00 12.16 16.54
CA ARG A 15 -6.96 11.84 15.48
C ARG A 15 -7.41 10.38 15.50
N THR A 16 -6.50 9.46 15.80
CA THR A 16 -6.80 8.04 15.96
C THR A 16 -7.74 7.80 17.15
N LYS A 17 -7.44 8.39 18.31
CA LYS A 17 -8.28 8.29 19.52
C LYS A 17 -9.70 8.81 19.28
N ASP A 18 -9.82 9.93 18.57
CA ASP A 18 -11.10 10.57 18.28
C ASP A 18 -11.86 9.89 17.12
N ARG A 19 -11.29 8.83 16.50
CA ARG A 19 -11.81 8.16 15.30
C ARG A 19 -11.99 9.09 14.09
N ILE A 20 -11.21 10.16 14.04
CA ILE A 20 -11.18 11.12 12.93
C ILE A 20 -10.09 10.67 11.95
N TYR A 21 -10.31 9.51 11.34
CA TYR A 21 -9.44 8.99 10.30
C TYR A 21 -10.21 8.24 9.21
N PHE A 22 -9.62 8.21 8.02
CA PHE A 22 -10.20 7.55 6.86
C PHE A 22 -9.17 6.62 6.21
N ASN A 23 -9.64 5.46 5.75
CA ASN A 23 -8.80 4.51 5.03
C ASN A 23 -8.96 4.75 3.52
N SER A 24 -7.84 4.92 2.81
CA SER A 24 -7.89 5.01 1.35
C SER A 24 -8.32 3.67 0.75
N GLU A 25 -8.94 3.69 -0.44
CA GLU A 25 -9.29 2.45 -1.15
C GLU A 25 -8.05 1.57 -1.39
N HIS A 26 -6.89 2.19 -1.69
CA HIS A 26 -5.62 1.47 -1.79
C HIS A 26 -5.30 0.70 -0.51
N MET A 27 -5.50 1.29 0.66
CA MET A 27 -5.30 0.60 1.94
C MET A 27 -6.22 -0.61 2.09
N VAL A 28 -7.50 -0.45 1.76
CA VAL A 28 -8.49 -1.54 1.83
C VAL A 28 -8.12 -2.70 0.90
N ARG A 29 -7.60 -2.43 -0.30
CA ARG A 29 -7.08 -3.46 -1.22
C ARG A 29 -5.85 -4.20 -0.67
N TYR A 30 -5.10 -3.62 0.25
CA TYR A 30 -3.97 -4.29 0.90
C TYR A 30 -4.39 -5.09 2.14
N LEU A 31 -5.42 -4.65 2.87
CA LEU A 31 -6.00 -5.41 3.99
C LEU A 31 -6.55 -6.78 3.58
N THR A 32 -7.01 -6.93 2.33
CA THR A 32 -7.49 -8.21 1.79
C THR A 32 -6.44 -9.33 1.81
N ARG A 33 -5.15 -9.00 1.97
CA ARG A 33 -4.06 -9.99 2.12
C ARG A 33 -3.97 -10.61 3.52
N ARG A 34 -4.88 -10.26 4.46
CA ARG A 34 -5.02 -10.82 5.82
C ARG A 34 -3.71 -10.87 6.63
N THR A 35 -2.82 -9.91 6.44
CA THR A 35 -1.56 -9.86 7.20
C THR A 35 -1.71 -9.18 8.56
N PHE A 36 -2.74 -8.36 8.76
CA PHE A 36 -3.07 -7.65 10.01
C PHE A 36 -4.53 -7.13 9.99
N SER A 37 -5.05 -6.76 11.17
CA SER A 37 -6.39 -6.22 11.43
C SER A 37 -6.42 -4.68 11.48
N ILE A 38 -7.62 -4.10 11.46
CA ILE A 38 -7.82 -2.65 11.70
C ILE A 38 -7.32 -2.26 13.10
N SER A 39 -7.58 -3.08 14.12
CA SER A 39 -7.12 -2.82 15.48
C SER A 39 -5.60 -2.75 15.56
N GLU A 40 -4.87 -3.60 14.83
CA GLU A 40 -3.41 -3.52 14.77
C GLU A 40 -2.93 -2.22 14.10
N ILE A 41 -3.66 -1.68 13.12
CA ILE A 41 -3.36 -0.37 12.52
C ILE A 41 -3.61 0.76 13.53
N GLU A 42 -4.73 0.71 14.26
CA GLU A 42 -5.01 1.68 15.32
C GLU A 42 -3.91 1.64 16.40
N THR A 43 -3.42 0.46 16.80
CA THR A 43 -2.26 0.31 17.68
C THR A 43 -1.03 1.01 17.10
N VAL A 44 -0.72 0.82 15.81
CA VAL A 44 0.43 1.48 15.18
C VAL A 44 0.30 3.00 15.20
N LEU A 45 -0.88 3.53 14.91
CA LEU A 45 -1.13 4.97 14.92
C LEU A 45 -1.11 5.55 16.35
N ALA A 46 -1.54 4.78 17.35
CA ALA A 46 -1.61 5.21 18.75
C ALA A 46 -0.26 5.10 19.49
N GLU A 47 0.56 4.09 19.17
CA GLU A 47 1.75 3.73 19.96
C GLU A 47 3.05 3.84 19.16
N GLY A 48 2.96 3.99 17.84
CA GLY A 48 4.10 3.94 16.94
C GLY A 48 5.02 5.14 17.00
N SER A 49 6.05 5.06 16.15
CA SER A 49 7.03 6.12 15.92
C SER A 49 7.18 6.37 14.42
N ILE A 50 7.31 7.64 14.03
CA ILE A 50 7.58 8.03 12.64
C ILE A 50 9.00 7.58 12.28
N LEU A 51 9.10 6.73 11.28
CA LEU A 51 10.34 6.18 10.72
C LEU A 51 10.85 7.02 9.54
N GLU A 52 9.97 7.37 8.60
CA GLU A 52 10.29 8.15 7.40
C GLU A 52 9.29 9.31 7.22
N THR A 53 9.74 10.42 6.63
CA THR A 53 8.88 11.52 6.17
C THR A 53 9.10 11.71 4.67
N HIS A 54 8.03 11.63 3.91
CA HIS A 54 8.04 11.82 2.46
C HIS A 54 7.33 13.13 2.12
N SER A 55 8.10 14.11 1.65
CA SER A 55 7.57 15.41 1.22
C SER A 55 7.38 15.45 -0.29
N HIS A 56 6.32 16.09 -0.76
CA HIS A 56 6.07 16.28 -2.19
C HIS A 56 5.62 17.72 -2.45
N PRO A 57 6.09 18.41 -3.50
CA PRO A 57 5.75 19.82 -3.75
C PRO A 57 4.25 20.11 -3.90
N LEU A 58 3.49 19.11 -4.37
CA LEU A 58 2.05 19.23 -4.68
C LEU A 58 1.14 18.47 -3.68
N ARG A 59 1.69 17.84 -2.64
CA ARG A 59 0.92 17.03 -1.68
C ARG A 59 1.42 17.27 -0.26
N ASN A 60 0.58 17.00 0.73
CA ASN A 60 1.00 17.03 2.12
C ASN A 60 2.08 15.98 2.40
N ASP A 61 2.92 16.28 3.40
CA ASP A 61 3.89 15.31 3.92
C ASP A 61 3.17 14.00 4.28
N CYS A 62 3.80 12.88 3.93
CA CYS A 62 3.38 11.55 4.32
C CYS A 62 4.35 10.99 5.36
N TYR A 63 3.82 10.28 6.35
CA TYR A 63 4.57 9.75 7.47
C TYR A 63 4.47 8.22 7.49
N LEU A 64 5.62 7.56 7.45
CA LEU A 64 5.71 6.12 7.65
C LEU A 64 5.84 5.86 9.16
N VAL A 65 4.81 5.31 9.77
CA VAL A 65 4.77 4.98 11.20
C VAL A 65 5.05 3.50 11.39
N LEU A 66 5.94 3.18 12.33
CA LEU A 66 6.27 1.81 12.73
C LEU A 66 5.84 1.57 14.18
N ALA A 67 5.15 0.44 14.41
CA ALA A 67 4.97 -0.15 15.72
C ALA A 67 5.00 -1.69 15.63
N TYR A 68 4.85 -2.35 16.77
CA TYR A 68 4.95 -3.80 16.92
C TYR A 68 3.73 -4.38 17.63
N PRO A 69 2.51 -4.25 17.08
CA PRO A 69 1.34 -4.92 17.66
C PRO A 69 1.60 -6.43 17.72
N ASP A 70 1.36 -7.02 18.89
CA ASP A 70 1.66 -8.43 19.19
C ASP A 70 3.09 -8.87 18.83
N ASN A 71 4.07 -7.98 19.05
CA ASN A 71 5.49 -8.17 18.73
C ASN A 71 5.79 -8.37 17.23
N LYS A 72 4.86 -8.01 16.34
CA LYS A 72 5.04 -8.12 14.88
C LYS A 72 5.10 -6.74 14.26
N PRO A 73 6.14 -6.41 13.47
CA PRO A 73 6.27 -5.08 12.89
C PRO A 73 5.16 -4.81 11.87
N ILE A 74 4.60 -3.60 11.94
CA ILE A 74 3.71 -3.05 10.92
C ILE A 74 4.16 -1.64 10.59
N HIS A 75 4.24 -1.38 9.29
CA HIS A 75 4.35 -0.05 8.73
C HIS A 75 2.97 0.46 8.33
N VAL A 76 2.63 1.66 8.76
CA VAL A 76 1.43 2.39 8.35
C VAL A 76 1.87 3.71 7.72
N MET A 77 1.54 3.92 6.45
CA MET A 77 1.71 5.21 5.79
C MET A 77 0.45 6.05 5.99
N CYS A 78 0.60 7.25 6.52
CA CYS A 78 -0.50 8.17 6.73
C CYS A 78 -0.15 9.60 6.33
N THR A 79 -1.16 10.43 6.12
CA THR A 79 -1.01 11.86 5.82
C THR A 79 -2.17 12.65 6.38
N LYS A 80 -2.05 13.97 6.34
CA LYS A 80 -3.11 14.92 6.64
C LYS A 80 -3.79 15.31 5.33
N ASP A 81 -5.12 15.38 5.29
CA ASP A 81 -5.82 16.00 4.15
C ASP A 81 -5.95 17.53 4.31
N LYS A 82 -6.70 18.17 3.41
CA LYS A 82 -6.93 19.63 3.45
C LYS A 82 -7.77 20.09 4.66
N ASP A 83 -8.58 19.20 5.23
CA ASP A 83 -9.54 19.48 6.30
C ASP A 83 -9.00 18.97 7.66
N GLU A 84 -7.71 18.68 7.73
CA GLU A 84 -7.01 18.18 8.92
C GLU A 84 -7.43 16.79 9.43
N ASN A 85 -8.01 15.97 8.55
CA ASN A 85 -8.29 14.57 8.84
C ASN A 85 -7.03 13.72 8.66
N LEU A 86 -6.94 12.64 9.45
CA LEU A 86 -5.89 11.63 9.28
C LEU A 86 -6.31 10.65 8.18
N ILE A 87 -5.51 10.55 7.11
CA ILE A 87 -5.75 9.59 6.03
C ILE A 87 -4.72 8.48 6.13
N VAL A 88 -5.17 7.24 6.30
CA VAL A 88 -4.33 6.05 6.20
C VAL A 88 -4.26 5.64 4.73
N LEU A 89 -3.07 5.78 4.15
CA LEU A 89 -2.85 5.54 2.73
C LEU A 89 -2.69 4.05 2.43
N TYR A 90 -1.89 3.33 3.22
CA TYR A 90 -1.73 1.88 3.16
C TYR A 90 -0.93 1.39 4.38
N ALA A 91 -1.01 0.09 4.66
CA ALA A 91 -0.24 -0.56 5.71
C ALA A 91 0.34 -1.88 5.19
N TYR A 92 1.49 -2.30 5.72
CA TYR A 92 2.14 -3.55 5.35
C TYR A 92 3.10 -4.03 6.45
N ARG A 93 3.43 -5.32 6.45
CA ARG A 93 4.56 -5.83 7.24
C ARG A 93 5.84 -5.64 6.43
N PRO A 94 6.89 -5.01 6.98
CA PRO A 94 8.14 -4.87 6.26
C PRO A 94 8.72 -6.24 5.92
N SER A 95 9.14 -6.41 4.67
CA SER A 95 9.73 -7.65 4.17
C SER A 95 10.76 -7.35 3.10
N GLU A 96 11.59 -8.34 2.82
CA GLU A 96 12.44 -8.34 1.63
C GLU A 96 11.59 -8.27 0.34
N PRO A 97 12.13 -7.71 -0.77
CA PRO A 97 13.47 -7.14 -0.90
C PRO A 97 13.57 -5.68 -0.42
N THR A 98 12.45 -4.99 -0.20
CA THR A 98 12.43 -3.54 0.09
C THR A 98 13.04 -3.20 1.44
N TRP A 99 12.90 -4.07 2.44
CA TRP A 99 13.38 -3.85 3.80
C TRP A 99 14.47 -4.88 4.16
N LYS A 100 15.59 -4.40 4.72
CA LYS A 100 16.63 -5.27 5.30
C LYS A 100 16.16 -5.81 6.65
N ASP A 101 15.55 -4.91 7.42
CA ASP A 101 14.89 -5.13 8.70
C ASP A 101 13.72 -4.13 8.77
N GLU A 102 12.91 -4.19 9.81
CA GLU A 102 11.71 -3.36 9.93
C GLU A 102 11.97 -1.86 10.05
N ARG A 103 13.22 -1.43 10.20
CA ARG A 103 13.60 0.00 10.33
C ARG A 103 14.46 0.49 9.18
N THR A 104 15.10 -0.42 8.44
CA THR A 104 16.13 -0.10 7.45
C THR A 104 15.69 -0.53 6.06
N ARG A 105 15.35 0.45 5.21
CA ARG A 105 15.03 0.21 3.80
C ARG A 105 16.30 -0.17 3.03
N ARG A 106 16.22 -1.18 2.16
CA ARG A 106 17.28 -1.45 1.18
C ARG A 106 17.21 -0.34 0.13
N GLN A 107 18.35 0.26 -0.20
CA GLN A 107 18.48 1.06 -1.41
C GLN A 107 18.62 0.11 -2.59
N VAL A 108 17.51 -0.49 -3.01
CA VAL A 108 17.50 -1.30 -4.23
C VAL A 108 17.47 -0.32 -5.40
N LYS A 109 18.58 -0.17 -6.12
CA LYS A 109 18.53 0.34 -7.49
C LYS A 109 17.90 -0.75 -8.36
N GLY A 110 16.59 -0.93 -8.24
CA GLY A 110 15.84 -1.81 -9.13
C GLY A 110 16.03 -1.33 -10.57
N GLN A 111 16.18 -2.26 -11.51
CA GLN A 111 16.00 -1.90 -12.91
C GLN A 111 14.56 -1.40 -13.07
N PRO A 112 14.32 -0.27 -13.75
CA PRO A 112 12.94 0.21 -13.88
C PRO A 112 12.08 -0.86 -14.57
N MET A 113 10.83 -1.01 -14.12
CA MET A 113 9.87 -1.94 -14.74
C MET A 113 9.72 -1.65 -16.24
N ASP A 114 9.73 -0.36 -16.59
CA ASP A 114 9.78 0.17 -17.94
C ASP A 114 10.67 1.41 -17.90
N GLU A 115 11.60 1.57 -18.84
CA GLU A 115 12.47 2.75 -18.89
C GLU A 115 11.69 4.07 -18.93
N ASN A 116 10.46 4.03 -19.47
CA ASN A 116 9.56 5.16 -19.61
C ASN A 116 8.71 5.44 -18.34
N LEU A 117 8.65 4.50 -17.38
CA LEU A 117 7.83 4.64 -16.17
C LEU A 117 8.64 4.30 -14.91
N ARG A 118 9.47 5.26 -14.50
CA ARG A 118 10.32 5.14 -13.30
C ARG A 118 9.68 5.75 -12.05
N LYS A 119 8.76 6.69 -12.23
CA LYS A 119 8.07 7.42 -11.17
C LYS A 119 6.59 7.13 -11.19
N CYS A 120 6.02 6.94 -10.00
CA CYS A 120 4.59 6.75 -9.80
C CYS A 120 3.81 7.99 -10.26
N PHE A 121 2.83 7.80 -11.14
CA PHE A 121 1.96 8.89 -11.58
C PHE A 121 1.25 9.59 -10.40
N PHE A 122 0.84 8.82 -9.39
CA PHE A 122 0.10 9.36 -8.26
C PHE A 122 0.99 10.12 -7.27
N CYS A 123 2.07 9.50 -6.78
CA CYS A 123 2.86 10.09 -5.69
C CYS A 123 4.28 10.51 -6.09
N ASN A 124 4.68 10.29 -7.35
CA ASN A 124 5.99 10.63 -7.91
C ASN A 124 7.20 9.94 -7.23
N SER A 125 6.95 8.94 -6.39
CA SER A 125 7.99 8.07 -5.84
C SER A 125 8.52 7.09 -6.88
N ASP A 126 9.69 6.51 -6.62
CA ASP A 126 10.26 5.44 -7.44
C ASP A 126 9.33 4.22 -7.53
N ILE A 127 9.37 3.59 -8.71
CA ILE A 127 8.71 2.33 -9.01
C ILE A 127 9.80 1.26 -9.11
N GLU A 128 9.65 0.20 -8.33
CA GLU A 128 10.53 -0.97 -8.41
C GLU A 128 9.86 -2.12 -9.16
N PRO A 129 10.61 -2.92 -9.94
CA PRO A 129 10.07 -4.07 -10.63
C PRO A 129 9.76 -5.18 -9.63
N ILE A 130 8.60 -5.81 -9.75
CA ILE A 130 8.19 -6.96 -8.94
C ILE A 130 7.45 -7.98 -9.80
N THR A 131 7.35 -9.21 -9.29
CA THR A 131 6.36 -10.17 -9.77
C THR A 131 5.25 -10.26 -8.74
N VAL A 132 4.05 -9.82 -9.12
CA VAL A 132 2.91 -9.80 -8.22
C VAL A 132 2.37 -11.23 -8.07
N GLY A 133 2.33 -11.73 -6.84
CA GLY A 133 1.75 -13.03 -6.53
C GLY A 133 0.29 -13.15 -7.00
N ASN A 134 -0.56 -12.18 -6.61
CA ASN A 134 -1.95 -12.05 -7.04
C ASN A 134 -2.24 -10.61 -7.49
N PHE A 135 -2.68 -10.44 -8.74
CA PHE A 135 -3.15 -9.18 -9.33
C PHE A 135 -4.66 -9.26 -9.56
N ASP A 136 -5.41 -8.42 -8.86
CA ASP A 136 -6.87 -8.35 -8.94
C ASP A 136 -7.28 -7.55 -10.18
N PHE A 137 -7.82 -8.24 -11.19
CA PHE A 137 -8.21 -7.66 -12.48
C PHE A 137 -9.72 -7.75 -12.65
N ARG A 138 -10.40 -6.60 -12.75
CA ARG A 138 -11.84 -6.55 -13.02
C ARG A 138 -12.09 -6.34 -14.51
N TRP A 139 -12.87 -7.24 -15.12
CA TRP A 139 -13.24 -7.20 -16.53
C TRP A 139 -14.72 -7.52 -16.68
N GLU A 140 -15.47 -6.62 -17.32
CA GLU A 140 -16.93 -6.75 -17.53
C GLU A 140 -17.70 -7.13 -16.25
N GLY A 141 -17.35 -6.50 -15.13
CA GLY A 141 -17.97 -6.74 -13.82
C GLY A 141 -17.47 -7.99 -13.08
N SER A 142 -16.74 -8.89 -13.74
CA SER A 142 -16.16 -10.09 -13.12
C SER A 142 -14.78 -9.82 -12.54
N LEU A 143 -14.45 -10.49 -11.42
CA LEU A 143 -13.12 -10.45 -10.82
C LEU A 143 -12.28 -11.65 -11.26
N TYR A 144 -11.09 -11.38 -11.79
CA TYR A 144 -10.07 -12.37 -12.14
C TYR A 144 -8.83 -12.17 -11.26
N VAL A 145 -8.31 -13.26 -10.71
CA VAL A 145 -7.06 -13.26 -9.93
C VAL A 145 -5.93 -13.75 -10.82
N ILE A 146 -5.04 -12.85 -11.25
CA ILE A 146 -3.93 -13.21 -12.13
C ILE A 146 -2.68 -13.45 -11.30
N LYS A 147 -2.11 -14.66 -11.43
CA LYS A 147 -0.93 -15.08 -10.67
C LYS A 147 0.36 -14.79 -11.43
N GLY A 148 1.39 -14.31 -10.73
CA GLY A 148 2.74 -14.14 -11.27
C GLY A 148 2.89 -13.04 -12.32
N VAL A 149 2.15 -11.93 -12.20
CA VAL A 149 2.18 -10.84 -13.18
C VAL A 149 3.42 -9.97 -12.97
N PRO A 150 4.27 -9.77 -14.00
CA PRO A 150 5.31 -8.75 -13.96
C PRO A 150 4.68 -7.36 -13.82
N ALA A 151 5.09 -6.62 -12.79
CA ALA A 151 4.53 -5.32 -12.47
C ALA A 151 5.61 -4.35 -11.95
N GLY A 152 5.31 -3.06 -11.98
CA GLY A 152 6.04 -2.05 -11.23
C GLY A 152 5.27 -1.74 -9.95
N LEU A 153 5.95 -1.74 -8.80
CA LEU A 153 5.37 -1.35 -7.51
C LEU A 153 5.93 0.00 -7.09
N CYS A 154 5.03 0.96 -6.87
CA CYS A 154 5.42 2.19 -6.18
C CYS A 154 5.76 1.90 -4.72
N VAL A 155 7.00 2.18 -4.32
CA VAL A 155 7.51 1.89 -2.96
C VAL A 155 6.98 2.84 -1.87
N GLN A 156 6.23 3.87 -2.27
CA GLN A 156 5.61 4.87 -1.38
C GLN A 156 4.08 4.83 -1.36
N CYS A 157 3.38 4.27 -2.35
CA CYS A 157 1.91 4.21 -2.27
C CYS A 157 1.33 2.83 -2.56
N GLY A 158 2.17 1.85 -2.92
CA GLY A 158 1.72 0.51 -3.27
C GLY A 158 1.04 0.42 -4.64
N GLU A 159 1.00 1.50 -5.42
CA GLU A 159 0.39 1.44 -6.76
C GLU A 159 1.13 0.42 -7.62
N LYS A 160 0.38 -0.45 -8.30
CA LYS A 160 0.92 -1.48 -9.18
C LYS A 160 0.65 -1.12 -10.63
N TYR A 161 1.71 -1.06 -11.42
CA TYR A 161 1.66 -0.81 -12.85
C TYR A 161 1.90 -2.10 -13.60
N ILE A 162 1.07 -2.41 -14.59
CA ILE A 162 1.30 -3.50 -15.55
C ILE A 162 1.43 -2.89 -16.94
N SER A 163 2.25 -3.50 -17.80
CA SER A 163 2.45 -2.97 -19.15
C SER A 163 1.20 -3.19 -20.02
N ALA A 164 1.10 -2.44 -21.12
CA ALA A 164 0.07 -2.65 -22.12
C ALA A 164 0.10 -4.08 -22.67
N GLU A 165 1.29 -4.66 -22.83
CA GLU A 165 1.48 -6.03 -23.28
C GLU A 165 0.99 -7.07 -22.25
N ALA A 166 1.29 -6.87 -20.96
CA ALA A 166 0.75 -7.71 -19.90
C ALA A 166 -0.78 -7.66 -19.88
N SER A 167 -1.35 -6.46 -20.03
CA SER A 167 -2.81 -6.25 -20.08
C SER A 167 -3.46 -7.00 -21.25
N LYS A 168 -2.89 -6.93 -22.46
CA LYS A 168 -3.37 -7.67 -23.64
C LYS A 168 -3.34 -9.18 -23.42
N LYS A 169 -2.26 -9.71 -22.84
CA LYS A 169 -2.13 -11.14 -22.53
C LYS A 169 -3.17 -11.62 -21.53
N ILE A 170 -3.48 -10.81 -20.51
CA ILE A 170 -4.53 -11.10 -19.53
C ILE A 170 -5.89 -11.19 -20.21
N VAL A 171 -6.27 -10.16 -20.98
CA VAL A 171 -7.56 -10.13 -21.69
C VAL A 171 -7.68 -11.30 -22.67
N ALA A 172 -6.64 -11.58 -23.47
CA ALA A 172 -6.67 -12.70 -24.42
C ALA A 172 -6.86 -14.06 -23.73
N LYS A 173 -6.32 -14.26 -22.52
CA LYS A 173 -6.57 -15.47 -21.73
C LYS A 173 -8.01 -15.53 -21.22
N ILE A 174 -8.58 -14.40 -20.79
CA ILE A 174 -9.97 -14.31 -20.36
C ILE A 174 -10.92 -14.67 -21.51
N GLU A 175 -10.73 -14.07 -22.69
CA GLU A 175 -11.56 -14.32 -23.88
C GLU A 175 -11.48 -15.79 -24.34
N LYS A 176 -10.28 -16.38 -24.31
CA LYS A 176 -10.06 -17.79 -24.65
C LYS A 176 -10.51 -18.76 -23.55
N LYS A 177 -10.91 -18.26 -22.39
CA LYS A 177 -11.23 -19.06 -21.18
C LYS A 177 -10.09 -20.00 -20.77
N ASP A 178 -8.86 -19.56 -20.96
CA ASP A 178 -7.64 -20.31 -20.66
C ASP A 178 -7.23 -20.10 -19.19
N PHE A 179 -7.95 -20.78 -18.29
CA PHE A 179 -7.78 -20.68 -16.84
C PHE A 179 -7.04 -21.89 -16.27
N THR A 180 -6.15 -21.66 -15.30
CA THR A 180 -5.40 -22.72 -14.62
C THR A 180 -6.07 -23.20 -13.32
N GLY A 181 -7.13 -22.53 -12.88
CA GLY A 181 -7.86 -22.82 -11.65
C GLY A 181 -8.91 -21.74 -11.36
N LYS A 182 -9.58 -21.89 -10.20
CA LYS A 182 -10.53 -20.92 -9.67
C LYS A 182 -10.25 -20.68 -8.19
N ASP A 183 -10.40 -19.43 -7.77
CA ASP A 183 -10.41 -19.04 -6.35
C ASP A 183 -11.86 -18.63 -6.02
N ASP A 184 -12.41 -19.07 -4.90
CA ASP A 184 -13.77 -18.67 -4.48
C ASP A 184 -13.74 -17.23 -3.95
N VAL A 185 -14.68 -16.40 -4.43
CA VAL A 185 -14.82 -14.99 -4.00
C VAL A 185 -16.07 -14.87 -3.16
N LEU A 186 -15.89 -14.59 -1.87
CA LEU A 186 -16.99 -14.29 -0.96
C LEU A 186 -17.52 -12.87 -1.22
N VAL A 187 -18.83 -12.73 -1.31
CA VAL A 187 -19.54 -11.47 -1.50
C VAL A 187 -20.49 -11.28 -0.32
N PHE A 188 -20.48 -10.10 0.27
CA PHE A 188 -21.40 -9.71 1.33
C PHE A 188 -21.85 -8.26 1.10
N GLU A 189 -23.07 -7.94 1.53
CA GLU A 189 -23.58 -6.58 1.54
C GLU A 189 -23.12 -5.88 2.83
N TYR A 190 -22.70 -4.61 2.71
CA TYR A 190 -22.39 -3.80 3.88
C TYR A 190 -23.71 -3.27 4.46
N GLU A 191 -24.11 -3.81 5.61
CA GLU A 191 -25.18 -3.26 6.44
C GLU A 191 -24.53 -2.39 7.52
N GLY A 192 -24.69 -1.07 7.42
CA GLY A 192 -24.08 -0.07 8.30
C GLY A 192 -25.09 0.92 8.86
#